data_AF-A0A2W5KF97-F1
#
_entry.id   AF-A0A2W5KF97-F1
#
_cell.length_a   1.000
_cell.length_b   1.000
_cell.length_c   1.000
_cell.angle_alpha   90.00
_cell.angle_beta   90.00
_cell.angle_gamma   90.00
#
_symmetry.space_group_name_H-M   'P 1'
#
loop_
_entity.id
_entity.type
_entity.pdbx_description
1 polymer ?
#
loop_
_entity_poly.entity_id
_entity_poly.type
_entity_poly.pdbx_seq_one_letter_code
_entity_poly.pdbx_strand_id
1 'polypeptide(L)'
;MNGFYPCPCCGDMSFSEAGGWEICSRCDWEDDPVQERHPDLRGGANKPSLIEARANFVRHGHSDPEGREQSRQFLNELERRDVKPKLP
;
A
#
# COMPACT_ATOMS: atom_id res chain seq x y z
N MET A 1 13.57 13.06 -18.44
CA MET A 1 12.10 12.92 -18.34
C MET A 1 11.82 12.72 -16.87
N ASN A 2 11.23 13.70 -16.19
CA ASN A 2 10.78 13.54 -14.81
C ASN A 2 9.27 13.38 -14.88
N GLY A 3 8.84 12.16 -15.18
CA GLY A 3 7.43 11.76 -15.08
C GLY A 3 7.31 10.85 -13.88
N PHE A 4 6.28 11.05 -13.07
CA PHE A 4 5.89 10.04 -12.09
C PHE A 4 5.46 8.76 -12.83
N TYR A 5 5.53 7.61 -12.17
CA TYR A 5 5.04 6.33 -12.68
C TYR A 5 3.71 5.98 -12.03
N PRO A 6 2.79 5.35 -12.79
CA PRO A 6 1.47 5.01 -12.28
C PRO A 6 1.55 3.85 -11.30
N CYS A 7 0.82 3.95 -10.20
CA CYS A 7 0.65 2.85 -9.27
C CYS A 7 -0.07 1.68 -9.95
N PRO A 8 0.49 0.45 -9.92
CA PRO A 8 -0.12 -0.70 -10.57
C PRO A 8 -1.44 -1.11 -9.91
N CYS A 9 -1.68 -0.68 -8.67
CA CYS A 9 -2.92 -0.93 -7.94
C CYS A 9 -4.03 0.08 -8.27
N CYS A 10 -3.78 1.39 -8.17
CA CYS A 10 -4.82 2.41 -8.27
C CYS A 10 -4.73 3.32 -9.50
N GLY A 11 -3.62 3.28 -10.24
CA GLY A 11 -3.37 4.11 -11.41
C GLY A 11 -2.95 5.55 -11.12
N ASP A 12 -2.85 5.96 -9.84
CA ASP A 12 -2.36 7.29 -9.48
C ASP A 12 -0.88 7.47 -9.81
N MET A 13 -0.49 8.68 -10.23
CA MET A 13 0.89 8.99 -10.63
C MET A 13 1.73 9.28 -9.38
N SER A 14 2.02 8.24 -8.60
CA SER A 14 2.58 8.37 -7.25
C SER A 14 4.08 8.11 -7.15
N PHE A 15 4.71 7.47 -8.14
CA PHE A 15 6.08 6.95 -7.97
C PHE A 15 7.14 7.74 -8.74
N SER A 16 8.30 7.96 -8.14
CA SER A 16 9.44 8.65 -8.77
C SER A 16 10.23 7.76 -9.73
N GLU A 17 10.17 6.44 -9.53
CA GLU A 17 10.71 5.39 -10.41
C GLU A 17 9.76 4.18 -10.47
N ALA A 18 9.94 3.27 -11.43
CA ALA A 18 9.13 2.04 -11.53
C ALA A 18 9.85 0.85 -10.88
N GLY A 19 9.13 0.09 -10.05
CA GLY A 19 9.68 -0.98 -9.22
C GLY A 19 10.57 -0.46 -8.09
N GLY A 20 10.30 0.75 -7.60
CA GLY A 20 11.15 1.51 -6.67
C GLY A 20 10.89 1.25 -5.19
N TRP A 21 9.98 0.33 -4.84
CA TRP A 21 9.56 0.06 -3.46
C TRP A 21 8.93 1.27 -2.75
N GLU A 22 8.49 2.27 -3.52
CA GLU A 22 7.79 3.42 -2.97
C GLU A 22 6.35 3.05 -2.60
N ILE A 23 5.83 3.66 -1.53
CA ILE A 23 4.46 3.44 -1.10
C ILE A 23 3.56 4.49 -1.77
N CYS A 24 2.53 4.02 -2.47
CA CYS A 24 1.55 4.88 -3.11
C CYS A 24 0.73 5.61 -2.05
N SER A 25 0.82 6.94 -2.02
CA SER A 25 0.08 7.79 -1.07
C SER A 25 -1.44 7.75 -1.25
N ARG A 26 -1.92 7.26 -2.40
CA ARG A 26 -3.36 7.18 -2.71
C ARG A 26 -4.02 5.91 -2.18
N CYS A 27 -3.38 4.76 -2.33
CA CYS A 27 -3.97 3.45 -2.01
C CYS A 27 -3.13 2.59 -1.05
N ASP A 28 -1.96 3.05 -0.61
CA ASP A 28 -1.04 2.34 0.29
C ASP A 28 -0.38 1.08 -0.30
N TRP A 29 -0.39 0.90 -1.62
CA TRP A 29 0.37 -0.17 -2.30
C TRP A 29 1.86 0.17 -2.37
N GLU A 30 2.74 -0.73 -1.94
CA GLU A 30 4.19 -0.62 -2.15
C GLU A 30 4.57 -1.13 -3.54
N ASP A 31 5.38 -0.37 -4.27
CA ASP A 31 5.81 -0.64 -5.65
C ASP A 31 6.80 -1.81 -5.75
N ASP A 32 6.28 -3.01 -5.49
CA ASP A 32 7.03 -4.27 -5.48
C ASP A 32 7.09 -4.90 -6.89
N PRO A 33 8.26 -4.87 -7.56
CA PRO A 33 8.43 -5.42 -8.91
C PRO A 33 8.24 -6.94 -8.97
N VAL A 34 8.33 -7.66 -7.84
CA VAL A 34 8.03 -9.10 -7.77
C VAL A 34 6.53 -9.33 -7.88
N GLN A 35 5.72 -8.61 -7.10
CA GLN A 35 4.27 -8.71 -7.16
C GLN A 35 3.68 -8.10 -8.44
N GLU A 36 4.36 -7.14 -9.08
CA GLU A 36 3.99 -6.68 -10.43
C GLU A 36 4.17 -7.77 -11.51
N ARG A 37 5.29 -8.51 -11.45
CA ARG A 37 5.54 -9.64 -12.38
C ARG A 37 4.66 -10.85 -12.10
N HIS A 38 4.27 -11.05 -10.84
CA HIS A 38 3.43 -12.16 -10.38
C HIS A 38 2.19 -11.61 -9.66
N PRO A 39 1.17 -11.13 -10.40
CA PRO A 39 0.09 -10.32 -9.84
C PRO A 39 -0.87 -11.08 -8.91
N ASP A 40 -0.80 -12.41 -8.89
CA ASP A 40 -1.50 -13.31 -7.98
C ASP A 40 -0.68 -13.67 -6.73
N LEU A 41 0.61 -13.32 -6.67
CA LEU A 41 1.47 -13.56 -5.53
C LEU A 41 1.00 -12.73 -4.32
N ARG A 42 0.61 -13.43 -3.26
CA ARG A 42 0.28 -12.86 -1.96
C ARG A 42 1.50 -12.85 -1.04
N GLY A 43 1.53 -11.89 -0.12
CA GLY A 43 2.63 -11.72 0.84
C GLY A 43 3.88 -11.11 0.19
N GLY A 44 4.88 -10.81 1.02
CA GLY A 44 6.03 -9.99 0.63
C GLY A 44 5.85 -8.56 1.13
N ALA A 45 6.14 -7.57 0.28
CA ALA A 45 5.94 -6.16 0.58
C ALA A 45 4.46 -5.84 0.84
N ASN A 46 3.55 -6.39 0.03
CA ASN A 46 2.12 -6.25 0.21
C ASN A 46 1.48 -7.56 0.69
N LYS A 47 0.65 -7.50 1.73
CA LYS A 47 -0.12 -8.65 2.24
C LYS A 47 -1.09 -9.23 1.19
N PRO A 48 -1.95 -8.44 0.52
CA PRO A 48 -2.76 -8.92 -0.61
C PRO A 48 -1.89 -9.05 -1.87
N SER A 49 -2.35 -9.85 -2.85
CA SER A 49 -1.77 -9.82 -4.19
C SER A 49 -2.18 -8.55 -4.95
N LEU A 50 -1.51 -8.25 -6.07
CA LEU A 50 -1.85 -7.07 -6.89
C LEU A 50 -3.28 -7.15 -7.44
N ILE A 51 -3.74 -8.35 -7.80
CA ILE A 51 -5.14 -8.58 -8.24
C ILE A 51 -6.12 -8.26 -7.10
N GLU A 52 -5.84 -8.74 -5.89
CA GLU A 52 -6.67 -8.49 -4.72
C GLU A 52 -6.65 -7.01 -4.34
N ALA A 53 -5.49 -6.38 -4.37
CA ALA A 53 -5.31 -4.97 -4.07
C ALA A 53 -6.10 -4.06 -5.02
N ARG A 54 -6.11 -4.36 -6.33
CA ARG A 54 -6.96 -3.65 -7.31
C ARG A 54 -8.44 -3.79 -6.95
N ALA A 55 -8.89 -5.00 -6.62
CA ALA A 55 -10.28 -5.23 -6.25
C ALA A 55 -10.65 -4.55 -4.92
N ASN A 56 -9.73 -4.53 -3.96
CA ASN A 56 -9.88 -3.84 -2.69
C ASN A 56 -9.95 -2.33 -2.89
N PHE A 57 -9.10 -1.76 -3.76
CA PHE A 57 -9.11 -0.34 -4.05
C PHE A 57 -10.46 0.11 -4.64
N VAL A 58 -11.02 -0.64 -5.59
CA VAL A 58 -12.34 -0.35 -6.16
C VAL A 58 -13.44 -0.34 -5.08
N ARG A 59 -13.36 -1.23 -4.09
CA ARG A 59 -14.40 -1.37 -3.05
C ARG A 59 -14.21 -0.44 -1.85
N HIS A 60 -12.98 -0.13 -1.50
CA HIS A 60 -12.61 0.45 -0.21
C HIS A 60 -11.71 1.69 -0.31
N GLY A 61 -11.15 1.97 -1.50
CA GLY A 61 -10.20 3.07 -1.70
C GLY A 61 -8.76 2.78 -1.25
N HIS A 62 -8.48 1.55 -0.80
CA HIS A 62 -7.17 1.11 -0.28
C HIS A 62 -6.79 -0.27 -0.82
N SER A 63 -5.50 -0.54 -0.97
CA SER A 63 -4.94 -1.83 -1.42
C SER A 63 -5.18 -2.94 -0.40
N ASP A 64 -4.99 -2.64 0.89
CA ASP A 64 -5.22 -3.54 2.03
C ASP A 64 -6.12 -2.87 3.09
N PRO A 65 -7.46 -2.97 2.95
CA PRO A 65 -8.39 -2.38 3.91
C PRO A 65 -8.30 -3.03 5.31
N GLU A 66 -7.90 -4.30 5.40
CA GLU A 66 -7.75 -4.99 6.69
C GLU A 66 -6.51 -4.47 7.43
N GLY A 67 -5.37 -4.41 6.73
CA GLY A 67 -4.13 -3.83 7.26
C GLY A 67 -4.31 -2.37 7.68
N ARG A 68 -5.04 -1.57 6.90
CA ARG A 68 -5.34 -0.18 7.25
C ARG A 68 -6.18 -0.06 8.53
N GLU A 69 -7.19 -0.90 8.69
CA GLU A 69 -8.03 -0.91 9.89
C GLU A 69 -7.24 -1.35 11.13
N GLN A 70 -6.36 -2.36 11.00
CA GLN A 70 -5.46 -2.79 12.08
C GLN A 70 -4.52 -1.66 12.51
N SER A 71 -3.88 -0.97 11.55
CA SER A 71 -3.04 0.19 11.83
C SER A 71 -3.80 1.30 12.55
N ARG A 72 -5.04 1.60 12.11
CA ARG A 72 -5.90 2.59 12.76
C ARG A 72 -6.22 2.21 14.20
N GLN A 73 -6.57 0.94 14.45
CA GLN A 73 -6.87 0.45 15.80
C GLN A 73 -5.64 0.54 16.72
N PHE A 74 -4.48 0.16 16.22
CA PHE A 74 -3.22 0.24 16.95
C PHE A 74 -2.87 1.69 17.32
N LEU A 75 -2.97 2.63 16.38
CA LEU A 75 -2.72 4.05 16.67
C LEU A 75 -3.66 4.59 17.74
N ASN A 76 -4.96 4.28 17.66
CA ASN A 76 -5.92 4.67 18.71
C ASN A 76 -5.57 4.07 20.08
N GLU A 77 -5.02 2.85 20.13
CA GLU A 77 -4.58 2.22 21.38
C GLU A 77 -3.33 2.89 21.96
N LEU A 78 -2.38 3.27 21.12
CA LEU A 78 -1.18 4.02 21.53
C LEU A 78 -1.55 5.39 22.10
N GLU A 79 -2.47 6.11 21.44
CA GLU A 79 -2.99 7.39 21.92
C GLU A 79 -3.65 7.25 23.30
N ARG A 80 -4.49 6.23 23.51
CA ARG A 80 -5.11 5.95 24.82
C ARG A 80 -4.09 5.64 25.92
N ARG A 81 -2.89 5.21 25.56
CA ARG A 81 -1.80 4.88 26.47
C ARG A 81 -0.77 6.01 26.61
N ASP A 82 -1.00 7.16 25.99
CA ASP A 82 -0.05 8.28 25.90
C ASP A 82 1.34 7.85 25.36
N VAL A 83 1.37 6.82 24.51
CA VAL A 83 2.60 6.31 23.88
C VAL A 83 2.73 6.90 22.48
N LYS A 84 3.85 7.57 22.20
CA LYS A 84 4.13 8.07 20.84
C LYS A 84 4.72 6.94 19.99
N PRO A 85 4.09 6.53 18.87
CA PRO A 85 4.70 5.58 17.95
C PRO A 85 5.99 6.15 17.38
N LYS A 86 7.04 5.32 17.31
CA LYS A 86 8.14 5.60 16.39
C LYS A 86 7.67 5.17 15.01
N LEU A 87 7.39 6.16 14.15
CA LEU A 87 7.21 5.91 12.73
C LEU A 87 8.56 5.46 12.14
N PRO A 88 8.57 4.46 11.24
CA PRO A 88 9.74 4.17 10.41
C PRO A 88 10.08 5.34 9.49
#